data_AF-A0A9D8PII2-F1
#
_entry.id   AF-A0A9D8PII2-F1
#
_cell.length_a   1.000
_cell.length_b   1.000
_cell.length_c   1.000
_cell.angle_alpha   90.00
_cell.angle_beta   90.00
_cell.angle_gamma   90.00
#
_symmetry.space_group_name_H-M   'P 1'
#
loop_
_entity.id
_entity.type
_entity.pdbx_description
1 polymer ?
#
loop_
_entity_poly.entity_id
_entity_poly.type
_entity_poly.pdbx_seq_one_letter_code
_entity_poly.pdbx_strand_id
1 'polypeptide(L)' 'MTFSIYTHDSWGQVHVGDYPSLADARNVFAALRDDPWYQADGTVKGIELVQTHPGDARERLDWFAFRP' A
#
# COMPACT_ATOMS: atom_id res chain seq x y z
N MET A 1 14.23 -6.00 -7.95
CA MET A 1 12.88 -5.40 -7.97
C MET A 1 12.26 -5.68 -6.63
N THR A 2 11.65 -4.69 -6.01
CA THR A 2 11.03 -4.82 -4.68
C THR A 2 9.61 -4.26 -4.76
N PHE A 3 8.67 -4.88 -4.08
CA PHE A 3 7.30 -4.40 -4.01
C PHE A 3 7.05 -3.82 -2.63
N SER A 4 6.65 -2.56 -2.56
CA SER A 4 6.46 -1.84 -1.30
C SER A 4 5.01 -1.43 -1.17
N ILE A 5 4.44 -1.58 0.02
CA ILE A 5 3.10 -1.09 0.34
C ILE A 5 3.25 0.18 1.17
N TYR A 6 2.44 1.19 0.84
CA TYR A 6 2.33 2.41 1.63
C TYR A 6 0.88 2.67 1.99
N THR A 7 0.64 3.15 3.21
CA THR A 7 -0.62 3.80 3.59
C THR A 7 -0.51 5.30 3.37
N HIS A 8 -1.63 5.94 3.05
CA HIS A 8 -1.74 7.38 2.93
C HIS A 8 -2.65 7.92 4.01
N ASP A 9 -2.22 8.97 4.68
CA ASP A 9 -3.02 9.71 5.65
C ASP A 9 -3.04 11.21 5.28
N SER A 10 -3.55 12.05 6.18
CA SER A 10 -3.63 13.51 5.96
C SER A 10 -2.25 14.20 5.98
N TRP A 11 -1.19 13.51 6.39
CA TRP A 11 0.16 14.04 6.55
C TRP A 11 1.15 13.52 5.51
N GLY A 12 0.85 12.39 4.85
CA GLY A 12 1.63 11.88 3.74
C GLY A 12 1.52 10.37 3.58
N GLN A 13 2.65 9.75 3.21
CA GLN A 13 2.76 8.31 2.99
C GLN A 13 3.55 7.66 4.12
N VAL A 14 3.07 6.52 4.61
CA VAL A 14 3.76 5.70 5.60
C VAL A 14 4.09 4.36 4.96
N HIS A 15 5.36 3.95 5.05
CA HIS A 15 5.82 2.65 4.57
C HIS A 15 5.32 1.54 5.48
N VAL A 16 4.61 0.58 4.91
CA VAL A 16 4.07 -0.58 5.65
C VAL A 16 5.07 -1.73 5.63
N GLY A 17 5.66 -1.99 4.46
CA GLY A 17 6.61 -3.08 4.30
C GLY A 17 7.03 -3.32 2.86
N ASP A 18 8.09 -4.12 2.73
CA ASP A 18 8.67 -4.55 1.46
C ASP A 18 8.49 -6.06 1.27
N TYR A 19 8.19 -6.45 0.04
CA TYR A 19 7.88 -7.82 -0.33
C TYR A 19 8.74 -8.25 -1.52
N PRO A 20 9.26 -9.48 -1.50
CA PRO A 20 10.10 -10.00 -2.57
C PRO A 20 9.29 -10.42 -3.81
N SER A 21 7.98 -10.64 -3.67
CA SER A 21 7.10 -11.07 -4.76
C SER A 21 5.84 -10.20 -4.87
N LEU A 22 5.38 -10.01 -6.11
CA LEU A 22 4.13 -9.29 -6.38
C LEU A 22 2.91 -10.00 -5.78
N ALA A 23 2.93 -11.33 -5.78
CA ALA A 23 1.83 -12.13 -5.23
C ALA A 23 1.68 -11.90 -3.73
N ASP A 24 2.79 -11.92 -2.97
CA ASP A 24 2.76 -11.66 -1.53
C ASP A 24 2.32 -10.22 -1.24
N ALA A 25 2.84 -9.26 -2.00
CA ALA A 25 2.46 -7.86 -1.86
C ALA A 25 0.97 -7.64 -2.12
N ARG A 26 0.40 -8.28 -3.15
CA ARG A 26 -1.05 -8.21 -3.45
C ARG A 26 -1.90 -8.88 -2.38
N ASN A 27 -1.44 -10.00 -1.80
CA ASN A 27 -2.15 -10.64 -0.70
C ASN A 27 -2.23 -9.72 0.52
N VAL A 28 -1.12 -9.08 0.89
CA VAL A 28 -1.12 -8.12 2.01
C VAL A 28 -1.91 -6.86 1.68
N PHE A 29 -1.81 -6.35 0.45
CA PHE A 29 -2.61 -5.21 0.00
C PHE A 29 -4.12 -5.49 0.11
N ALA A 30 -4.56 -6.68 -0.32
CA ALA A 30 -5.95 -7.10 -0.17
C ALA A 30 -6.35 -7.26 1.30
N ALA A 31 -5.48 -7.83 2.14
CA ALA A 31 -5.73 -7.96 3.57
C ALA A 31 -5.92 -6.59 4.24
N LEU A 32 -5.06 -5.61 3.94
CA LEU A 32 -5.17 -4.24 4.47
C LEU A 32 -6.42 -3.52 3.96
N ARG A 33 -6.78 -3.72 2.69
CA ARG A 33 -8.01 -3.18 2.09
C ARG A 33 -9.26 -3.66 2.84
N ASP A 34 -9.27 -4.95 3.17
CA ASP A 34 -10.43 -5.64 3.74
C ASP A 34 -10.38 -5.66 5.28
N ASP A 35 -9.35 -5.05 5.90
CA ASP A 35 -9.20 -4.92 7.35
C ASP A 35 -10.25 -3.94 7.91
N PRO A 36 -11.17 -4.38 8.79
CA PRO A 36 -12.19 -3.52 9.38
C PRO A 36 -11.61 -2.34 10.17
N TRP A 37 -10.40 -2.48 10.72
CA TRP A 37 -9.76 -1.40 11.48
C TRP A 37 -9.38 -0.24 10.55
N TYR A 38 -8.76 -0.52 9.40
CA TYR A 38 -8.43 0.50 8.41
C TYR A 38 -9.67 1.17 7.80
N GLN A 39 -10.75 0.40 7.63
CA GLN A 39 -12.02 0.94 7.14
C GLN A 39 -12.72 1.85 8.15
N ALA A 40 -12.57 1.58 9.46
CA ALA A 40 -13.26 2.31 10.53
C ALA A 40 -12.42 3.43 11.16
N ASP A 41 -11.08 3.33 11.14
CA ASP A 41 -10.16 4.28 11.75
C ASP A 41 -10.32 5.70 11.19
N GLY A 42 -10.52 5.81 9.87
CA GLY A 42 -10.76 7.09 9.20
C GLY A 42 -9.54 8.03 9.16
N THR A 43 -8.41 7.67 9.79
CA THR A 43 -7.14 8.40 9.68
C THR A 43 -6.44 8.02 8.38
N VAL A 44 -6.42 6.73 8.05
CA VAL A 44 -5.90 6.23 6.78
C VAL A 44 -6.90 6.50 5.66
N LYS A 45 -6.44 7.21 4.62
CA LYS A 45 -7.22 7.61 3.45
C LYS A 45 -7.05 6.66 2.26
N GLY A 46 -5.97 5.90 2.23
CA GLY A 46 -5.77 4.90 1.19
C GLY A 46 -4.52 4.06 1.39
N ILE A 47 -4.36 3.09 0.51
CA ILE A 47 -3.17 2.23 0.40
C ILE A 47 -2.73 2.17 -1.06
N GLU A 48 -1.41 2.13 -1.26
CA GLU A 48 -0.81 1.92 -2.57
C GLU A 48 0.19 0.76 -2.54
N LEU A 49 0.30 0.09 -3.68
CA LEU A 49 1.34 -0.88 -3.96
C LEU A 49 2.26 -0.31 -5.04
N VAL A 50 3.55 -0.28 -4.76
CA VAL A 50 4.59 0.30 -5.61
C VAL A 50 5.62 -0.77 -5.94
N GLN A 51 6.02 -0.84 -7.20
CA GLN A 51 7.17 -1.59 -7.66
C GLN A 51 8.38 -0.65 -7.79
N THR A 52 9.48 -1.03 -7.15
CA THR A 52 10.78 -0.36 -7.28
C THR A 52 11.68 -1.16 -8.20
N HIS A 53 12.05 -0.55 -9.32
CA HIS A 53 12.97 -1.08 -10.32
C HIS A 53 14.43 -0.74 -9.94
N PRO A 54 15.42 -1.43 -10.51
CA PRO A 54 16.82 -1.05 -10.36
C PRO A 54 17.05 0.41 -10.79
N GLY A 55 17.76 1.20 -9.98
CA GLY A 55 17.95 2.63 -10.21
C GLY A 55 16.85 3.52 -9.62
N ASP A 56 16.12 3.03 -8.61
CA ASP A 56 15.10 3.75 -7.81
C ASP A 56 13.90 4.29 -8.59
N ALA A 57 13.69 3.83 -9.82
CA ALA A 57 12.47 4.10 -10.56
C ALA A 57 11.29 3.39 -9.88
N ARG A 58 10.28 4.18 -9.48
CA ARG A 58 9.08 3.69 -8.79
C ARG A 58 7.88 3.71 -9.74
N GLU A 59 7.13 2.63 -9.74
CA GLU A 59 5.91 2.45 -10.51
C GLU A 59 4.77 2.04 -9.57
N ARG A 60 3.68 2.81 -9.54
CA ARG A 60 2.50 2.43 -8.75
C ARG A 60 1.69 1.40 -9.52
N LEU A 61 1.54 0.22 -8.93
CA LEU A 61 0.80 -0.89 -9.51
C LEU A 61 -0.67 -0.89 -9.13
N ASP A 62 -0.98 -0.66 -7.85
CA ASP A 62 -2.36 -0.69 -7.33
C ASP A 62 -2.60 0.48 -6.37
N TRP A 63 -3.86 0.95 -6.31
CA TRP A 63 -4.32 2.03 -5.42
C TRP A 63 -5.72 1.71 -4.90
N PHE A 64 -5.94 1.93 -3.61
CA PHE A 64 -7.25 1.87 -2.99
C PHE A 64 -7.44 3.05 -2.04
N ALA A 65 -8.60 3.70 -2.13
CA ALA A 65 -8.97 4.78 -1.22
C ALA A 65 -10.06 4.28 -0.26
N PHE A 66 -9.83 4.44 1.04
CA PHE A 66 -10.86 4.24 2.04
C PHE A 66 -11.82 5.42 1.95
N ARG A 67 -13.08 5.14 1.58
CA ARG A 67 -14.12 6.17 1.55
C ARG A 67 -14.60 6.41 2.99
N PRO A 68 -14.75 7.67 3.41
CA PRO A 68 -15.44 8.01 4.64
C PRO A 68 -16.94 7.66 4.56
#